data_AF-A0A7K2M1F6-F1
#
_entry.id   AF-A0A7K2M1F6-F1
#
_cell.length_a   1.000
_cell.length_b   1.000
_cell.length_c   1.000
_cell.angle_alpha   90.00
_cell.angle_beta   90.00
_cell.angle_gamma   90.00
#
_symmetry.space_group_name_H-M   'P 1'
#
loop_
_entity.id
_entity.type
_entity.pdbx_description
1 polymer ?
#
loop_
_entity_poly.entity_id
_entity_poly.type
_entity_poly.pdbx_seq_one_letter_code
_entity_poly.pdbx_strand_id
1 'polypeptide(L)'
;AADVRRQAERFGTDTAIGEALRCAAALETGQRAVRLAAQAVAYLEASPCQYEHAAARVEFGIASRSAAELERGLALARSCGADGLVAQAREALESAHGVS
;
A
#
# COMPACT_ATOMS: atom_id res chain seq x y z
N ALA A 1 16.14 -3.83 26.19
CA ALA A 1 16.14 -2.38 25.86
C ALA A 1 16.83 -2.07 24.53
N ALA A 2 18.04 -2.60 24.26
CA ALA A 2 18.74 -2.38 22.99
C ALA A 2 18.02 -2.97 21.76
N ASP A 3 17.35 -4.11 21.91
CA ASP A 3 16.60 -4.74 20.81
C ASP A 3 15.35 -3.96 20.41
N VAL A 4 14.65 -3.37 21.38
CA VAL A 4 13.48 -2.51 21.12
C VAL A 4 13.89 -1.26 20.34
N ARG A 5 15.06 -0.68 20.65
CA ARG A 5 15.61 0.47 19.91
C ARG A 5 16.02 0.10 18.49
N ARG A 6 16.78 -0.98 18.31
CA ARG A 6 17.16 -1.47 16.97
C ARG A 6 15.94 -1.79 16.11
N GLN A 7 14.92 -2.37 16.73
CA GLN A 7 13.68 -2.71 16.04
C GLN A 7 12.92 -1.44 15.64
N ALA A 8 12.82 -0.45 16.55
CA ALA A 8 12.20 0.84 16.24
C ALA A 8 12.96 1.62 15.16
N GLU A 9 14.30 1.62 15.19
CA GLU A 9 15.16 2.25 14.18
C GLU A 9 14.98 1.59 12.80
N ARG A 10 14.94 0.26 12.76
CA ARG A 10 14.70 -0.49 11.52
C ARG A 10 13.30 -0.24 10.97
N PHE A 11 12.27 -0.33 11.80
CA PHE A 11 10.90 -0.07 11.39
C PHE A 11 10.69 1.37 10.92
N GLY A 12 11.29 2.35 11.59
CA GLY A 12 11.25 3.74 11.15
C GLY A 12 11.91 3.93 9.79
N THR A 13 12.99 3.20 9.52
CA THR A 13 13.68 3.22 8.22
C THR A 13 12.86 2.54 7.12
N ASP A 14 12.33 1.35 7.38
CA ASP A 14 11.50 0.60 6.42
C ASP A 14 10.23 1.38 6.07
N THR A 15 9.60 2.03 7.06
CA THR A 15 8.42 2.88 6.84
C THR A 15 8.76 4.10 5.98
N ALA A 16 9.84 4.82 6.30
CA ALA A 16 10.26 6.00 5.54
C ALA A 16 10.62 5.66 4.07
N ILE A 17 11.29 4.53 3.84
CA ILE A 17 11.59 4.04 2.48
C ILE A 17 10.28 3.70 1.74
N GLY A 18 9.37 2.99 2.41
CA GLY A 18 8.07 2.64 1.86
C GLY A 18 7.23 3.85 1.44
N GLU A 19 7.14 4.87 2.30
CA GLU A 19 6.43 6.13 1.99
C GLU A 19 7.08 6.90 0.85
N ALA A 20 8.41 7.00 0.83
CA ALA A 20 9.11 7.66 -0.27
C ALA A 20 8.83 6.97 -1.62
N LEU A 21 8.77 5.63 -1.63
CA LEU A 21 8.40 4.85 -2.81
C LEU A 21 6.95 5.06 -3.23
N ARG A 22 5.99 5.17 -2.28
CA ARG A 22 4.58 5.53 -2.59
C ARG A 22 4.49 6.90 -3.26
N CYS A 23 5.14 7.90 -2.68
CA CYS A 23 5.20 9.25 -3.25
C CYS A 23 5.81 9.24 -4.65
N ALA A 24 6.90 8.49 -4.86
CA ALA A 24 7.50 8.35 -6.18
C ALA A 24 6.58 7.62 -7.17
N ALA A 25 5.88 6.57 -6.75
CA ALA A 25 4.94 5.84 -7.59
C ALA A 25 3.78 6.73 -8.07
N ALA A 26 3.27 7.60 -7.20
CA ALA A 26 2.17 8.53 -7.51
C ALA A 26 2.55 9.59 -8.59
N LEU A 27 3.85 9.84 -8.77
CA LEU A 27 4.37 10.78 -9.77
C LEU A 27 4.72 10.11 -11.12
N GLU A 28 4.60 8.78 -11.19
CA GLU A 28 5.00 7.97 -12.34
C GLU A 28 3.77 7.37 -13.03
N THR A 29 3.96 6.81 -14.24
CA THR A 29 2.90 6.10 -14.96
C THR A 29 3.36 4.74 -15.48
N GLY A 30 2.40 3.89 -15.84
CA GLY A 30 2.65 2.58 -16.45
C GLY A 30 3.51 1.66 -15.57
N GLN A 31 4.39 0.88 -16.22
CA GLN A 31 5.18 -0.17 -15.55
C GLN A 31 6.12 0.36 -14.46
N ARG A 32 6.54 1.61 -14.54
CA ARG A 32 7.41 2.22 -13.51
C ARG A 32 6.65 2.49 -12.23
N ALA A 33 5.43 3.04 -12.33
CA ALA A 33 4.54 3.22 -11.19
C ALA A 33 4.23 1.87 -10.50
N VAL A 34 3.93 0.83 -11.29
CA VAL A 34 3.64 -0.53 -10.77
C VAL A 34 4.82 -1.08 -9.96
N ARG A 35 6.06 -0.98 -10.48
CA ARG A 35 7.24 -1.48 -9.76
C ARG A 35 7.49 -0.74 -8.45
N LEU A 36 7.40 0.59 -8.47
CA LEU A 36 7.61 1.40 -7.26
C LEU A 36 6.54 1.11 -6.20
N ALA A 37 5.27 0.98 -6.62
CA ALA A 37 4.18 0.61 -5.72
C ALA A 37 4.36 -0.80 -5.13
N ALA A 38 4.81 -1.77 -5.92
CA ALA A 38 5.12 -3.12 -5.41
C ALA A 38 6.26 -3.09 -4.36
N GLN A 39 7.30 -2.29 -4.59
CA GLN A 39 8.39 -2.13 -3.63
C GLN A 39 7.90 -1.45 -2.35
N ALA A 40 7.05 -0.43 -2.46
CA ALA A 40 6.45 0.23 -1.30
C ALA A 40 5.67 -0.76 -0.43
N VAL A 41 4.85 -1.63 -1.04
CA VAL A 41 4.12 -2.69 -0.33
C VAL A 41 5.09 -3.59 0.45
N ALA A 42 6.18 -4.04 -0.17
CA ALA A 42 7.14 -4.94 0.48
C ALA A 42 7.81 -4.32 1.72
N TYR A 43 8.14 -3.02 1.67
CA TYR A 43 8.72 -2.32 2.83
C TYR A 43 7.68 -2.06 3.93
N LEU A 44 6.45 -1.72 3.56
CA LEU A 44 5.39 -1.40 4.52
C LEU A 44 4.74 -2.65 5.12
N GLU A 45 4.79 -3.80 4.44
CA GLU A 45 4.38 -5.09 5.00
C GLU A 45 5.27 -5.53 6.18
N ALA A 46 6.55 -5.14 6.16
CA ALA A 46 7.48 -5.40 7.26
C ALA A 46 7.32 -4.40 8.43
N SER A 47 6.58 -3.31 8.23
CA SER A 47 6.34 -2.27 9.24
C SER A 47 5.10 -2.59 10.09
N PRO A 48 5.09 -2.27 11.40
CA PRO A 48 3.92 -2.42 12.26
C PRO A 48 2.76 -1.47 11.92
N CYS A 49 2.96 -0.48 11.04
CA CYS A 49 1.97 0.53 10.72
C CYS A 49 0.98 0.03 9.64
N GLN A 50 -0.17 -0.45 10.10
CA GLN A 50 -1.18 -1.13 9.27
C GLN A 50 -1.88 -0.22 8.26
N TYR A 51 -1.97 1.08 8.54
CA TYR A 51 -2.63 2.04 7.66
C TYR A 51 -1.84 2.26 6.36
N GLU A 52 -0.54 2.50 6.49
CA GLU A 52 0.40 2.78 5.41
C GLU A 52 0.53 1.57 4.50
N HIS A 53 0.55 0.38 5.10
CA HIS A 53 0.49 -0.88 4.36
C HIS A 53 -0.81 -1.04 3.58
N ALA A 54 -1.97 -0.74 4.19
CA ALA A 54 -3.25 -0.76 3.50
C ALA A 54 -3.25 0.23 2.31
N ALA A 55 -2.76 1.46 2.52
CA ALA A 55 -2.67 2.47 1.47
C ALA A 55 -1.78 2.02 0.31
N ALA A 56 -0.59 1.48 0.60
CA ALA A 56 0.32 0.97 -0.41
C ALA A 56 -0.30 -0.14 -1.27
N ARG A 57 -1.03 -1.06 -0.64
CA ARG A 57 -1.69 -2.17 -1.35
C ARG A 57 -2.84 -1.68 -2.24
N VAL A 58 -3.64 -0.72 -1.77
CA VAL A 58 -4.69 -0.11 -2.61
C VAL A 58 -4.09 0.61 -3.81
N GLU A 59 -3.06 1.43 -3.60
CA GLU A 59 -2.34 2.13 -4.68
C GLU A 59 -1.71 1.15 -5.68
N PHE A 60 -1.09 0.07 -5.19
CA PHE A 60 -0.54 -0.97 -6.04
C PHE A 60 -1.62 -1.68 -6.87
N GLY A 61 -2.76 -2.01 -6.26
CA GLY A 61 -3.90 -2.60 -6.95
C GLY A 61 -4.46 -1.70 -8.07
N ILE A 62 -4.56 -0.39 -7.82
CA ILE A 62 -4.97 0.59 -8.84
C ILE A 62 -3.94 0.65 -9.97
N ALA A 63 -2.66 0.83 -9.64
CA ALA A 63 -1.59 0.98 -10.63
C ALA A 63 -1.43 -0.27 -11.51
N SER A 64 -1.56 -1.46 -10.91
CA SER A 64 -1.44 -2.75 -11.61
C SER A 64 -2.74 -3.23 -12.25
N ARG A 65 -3.87 -2.57 -11.99
CA ARG A 65 -5.23 -3.03 -12.34
C ARG A 65 -5.52 -4.44 -11.84
N SER A 66 -5.05 -4.77 -10.64
CA SER A 66 -5.20 -6.10 -10.04
C SER A 66 -6.32 -6.10 -9.00
N ALA A 67 -7.45 -6.74 -9.34
CA ALA A 67 -8.56 -6.92 -8.41
C ALA A 67 -8.12 -7.67 -7.13
N ALA A 68 -7.25 -8.67 -7.25
CA ALA A 68 -6.74 -9.42 -6.11
C ALA A 68 -5.91 -8.55 -5.14
N GLU A 69 -5.14 -7.58 -5.65
CA GLU A 69 -4.43 -6.62 -4.79
C GLU A 69 -5.38 -5.61 -4.14
N LEU A 70 -6.39 -5.14 -4.88
CA LEU A 70 -7.43 -4.27 -4.33
C LEU A 70 -8.21 -4.96 -3.21
N GLU A 71 -8.55 -6.24 -3.36
CA GLU A 71 -9.21 -7.04 -2.32
C GLU A 71 -8.34 -7.20 -1.07
N ARG A 72 -7.04 -7.46 -1.24
CA ARG A 72 -6.08 -7.50 -0.13
C ARG A 72 -5.97 -6.16 0.59
N GLY A 73 -5.85 -5.07 -0.16
CA GLY A 73 -5.83 -3.71 0.39
C GLY A 73 -7.11 -3.37 1.15
N LEU A 74 -8.27 -3.71 0.59
CA LEU A 74 -9.59 -3.53 1.22
C LEU A 74 -9.71 -4.30 2.54
N ALA A 75 -9.24 -5.55 2.58
CA ALA A 75 -9.26 -6.36 3.79
C ALA A 75 -8.42 -5.71 4.91
N LEU A 76 -7.23 -5.20 4.59
CA LEU A 76 -6.38 -4.50 5.55
C LEU A 76 -7.00 -3.19 6.01
N ALA A 77 -7.51 -2.38 5.08
CA ALA A 77 -8.16 -1.10 5.39
C ALA A 77 -9.33 -1.29 6.37
N ARG A 78 -10.13 -2.35 6.20
CA ARG A 78 -11.19 -2.71 7.15
C ARG A 78 -10.62 -3.10 8.51
N SER A 79 -9.55 -3.88 8.55
CA SER A 79 -8.94 -4.34 9.79
C SER A 79 -8.37 -3.19 10.65
N CYS A 80 -7.93 -2.09 10.03
CA CYS A 80 -7.39 -0.92 10.72
C CYS A 80 -8.37 0.27 10.81
N GLY A 81 -9.62 0.12 10.35
CA GLY A 81 -10.64 1.19 10.41
C GLY A 81 -10.39 2.37 9.47
N ALA A 82 -9.67 2.15 8.36
CA ALA A 82 -9.32 3.18 7.40
C ALA A 82 -10.42 3.40 6.35
N ASP A 83 -11.55 4.00 6.77
CA ASP A 83 -12.76 4.11 5.94
C ASP A 83 -12.53 4.81 4.59
N GLY A 84 -11.65 5.81 4.53
CA GLY A 84 -11.28 6.46 3.26
C GLY A 84 -10.62 5.50 2.27
N LEU A 85 -9.75 4.61 2.75
CA LEU A 85 -9.12 3.58 1.92
C LEU A 85 -10.12 2.48 1.53
N VAL A 86 -11.07 2.16 2.41
CA VAL A 86 -12.16 1.22 2.12
C VAL A 86 -13.02 1.73 0.96
N ALA A 87 -13.39 3.01 0.97
CA ALA A 87 -14.15 3.63 -0.11
C ALA A 87 -13.37 3.60 -1.43
N GLN A 88 -12.11 4.08 -1.40
CA GLN A 88 -11.24 4.10 -2.58
C GLN A 88 -11.04 2.72 -3.22
N ALA A 89 -10.80 1.68 -2.40
CA ALA A 89 -10.60 0.33 -2.91
C ALA A 89 -11.87 -0.25 -3.55
N ARG A 90 -13.06 0.07 -3.01
CA ARG A 90 -14.34 -0.35 -3.58
C ARG A 90 -14.61 0.33 -4.92
N GLU A 91 -14.42 1.64 -5.01
CA GLU A 91 -14.58 2.39 -6.26
C GLU A 91 -13.66 1.85 -7.37
N ALA A 92 -12.41 1.52 -7.02
CA ALA A 92 -11.46 0.92 -7.96
C ALA A 92 -11.89 -0.49 -8.42
N LEU A 93 -12.43 -1.32 -7.52
CA LEU A 93 -12.96 -2.65 -7.86
C LEU A 93 -14.19 -2.55 -8.77
N GLU A 94 -15.12 -1.66 -8.46
CA GLU A 94 -16.30 -1.40 -9.29
C GLU A 94 -15.90 -0.92 -10.68
N SER A 95 -14.93 -0.01 -10.76
CA SER A 95 -14.38 0.47 -12.03
C SER A 95 -13.68 -0.63 -12.83
N ALA A 96 -12.98 -1.56 -12.16
CA ALA A 96 -12.35 -2.70 -12.83
C ALA A 96 -13.37 -3.70 -13.39
N HIS A 97 -14.50 -3.89 -12.70
CA HIS A 97 -15.57 -4.79 -13.13
C HIS A 97 -16.53 -4.17 -14.17
N GLY A 98 -16.73 -2.84 -14.14
CA GLY A 98 -17.62 -2.12 -15.06
C GLY A 98 -17.06 -1.87 -16.46
N VAL A 99 -15.81 -2.26 -16.73
CA VAL A 99 -15.15 -2.15 -18.05
C VAL A 99 -15.20 -3.48 -18.82
N SER A 100 -16.06 -4.42 -18.41
CA SER A 100 -16.32 -5.67 -19.15
C SER A 100 -17.40 -5.52 -20.22
#